data_AF-A0A955ITE5-F1
#
_entry.id   AF-A0A955ITE5-F1
#
_cell.length_a   1.000
_cell.length_b   1.000
_cell.length_c   1.000
_cell.angle_alpha   90.00
_cell.angle_beta   90.00
_cell.angle_gamma   90.00
#
_symmetry.space_group_name_H-M   'P 1'
#
loop_
_entity.id
_entity.type
_entity.pdbx_description
1 polymer ?
#
loop_
_entity_poly.entity_id
_entity_poly.type
_entity_poly.pdbx_seq_one_letter_code
_entity_poly.pdbx_strand_id
1 'polypeptide(L)'
;MKWQVWVDTGGTFTDCIGVSPGGEVRRAKVLSSGVLRARLLDTGLIDRFGTLPCDFFRGWTIRSGAQKSRVVASHPAGPGTHLDLETSLGITSGDLLELTDGSGPAVIAARLALGTATLPPLDLRVATTIATNALLEGRGERVALLVTRGFRDLLVIGDQTRPHLFDLDIPARVTLCERVIEV
;
A
#
# COMPACT_ATOMS: atom_id res chain seq x y z
N MET A 1 -6.77 22.14 16.10
CA MET A 1 -7.05 21.47 14.80
C MET A 1 -6.42 20.09 14.82
N LYS A 2 -6.95 19.12 14.05
CA LYS A 2 -6.35 17.77 13.91
C LYS A 2 -5.37 17.75 12.74
N TRP A 3 -4.58 16.69 12.62
CA TRP A 3 -3.82 16.42 11.40
C TRP A 3 -4.79 16.22 10.22
N GLN A 4 -4.43 16.75 9.06
CA GLN A 4 -5.10 16.41 7.80
C GLN A 4 -4.15 15.59 6.94
N VAL A 5 -4.57 14.42 6.49
CA VAL A 5 -3.72 13.47 5.77
C VAL A 5 -4.42 13.03 4.49
N TRP A 6 -3.69 13.09 3.38
CA TRP A 6 -4.11 12.57 2.08
C TRP A 6 -3.11 11.52 1.64
N VAL A 7 -3.64 10.37 1.24
CA VAL A 7 -2.85 9.25 0.73
C VAL A 7 -3.36 8.88 -0.65
N ASP A 8 -2.46 8.66 -1.59
CA ASP A 8 -2.75 8.08 -2.90
C ASP A 8 -1.95 6.79 -3.09
N THR A 9 -2.63 5.65 -3.10
CA THR A 9 -2.03 4.33 -3.30
C THR A 9 -2.18 3.91 -4.76
N GLY A 10 -1.10 4.07 -5.52
CA GLY A 10 -0.98 3.58 -6.90
C GLY A 10 -0.44 2.15 -6.98
N GLY A 11 -0.13 1.69 -8.20
CA GLY A 11 0.35 0.32 -8.44
C GLY A 11 1.76 0.03 -7.89
N THR A 12 2.65 1.03 -7.87
CA THR A 12 4.05 0.84 -7.43
C THR A 12 4.36 1.60 -6.14
N PHE A 13 3.89 2.84 -6.04
CA PHE A 13 4.16 3.73 -4.92
C PHE A 13 2.88 4.22 -4.28
N THR A 14 3.00 4.52 -3.00
CA THR A 14 1.98 5.20 -2.20
C THR A 14 2.53 6.54 -1.76
N ASP A 15 1.82 7.59 -2.14
CA ASP A 15 2.11 8.97 -1.84
C ASP A 15 1.32 9.43 -0.63
N CYS A 16 1.94 10.21 0.25
CA CYS A 16 1.27 10.78 1.42
C CYS A 16 1.69 12.24 1.64
N ILE A 17 0.68 13.07 1.90
CA ILE A 17 0.84 14.45 2.37
C ILE A 17 0.12 14.56 3.72
N GLY A 18 0.84 15.03 4.73
CA GLY A 18 0.30 15.35 6.05
C GLY A 18 0.44 16.84 6.34
N VAL A 19 -0.62 17.46 6.85
CA VAL A 19 -0.62 18.83 7.33
C VAL A 19 -0.86 18.81 8.83
N SER A 20 0.11 19.34 9.59
CA SER A 20 0.03 19.38 11.05
C SER A 20 -1.04 20.36 11.52
N PRO A 21 -1.50 20.26 12.78
CA PRO A 21 -2.38 21.28 13.38
C PRO A 21 -1.85 22.71 13.32
N GLY A 22 -0.52 22.88 13.23
CA GLY A 22 0.16 24.16 13.09
C GLY A 22 0.38 24.60 11.64
N GLY A 23 -0.13 23.85 10.65
CA GLY A 23 -0.01 24.17 9.22
C GLY A 23 1.28 23.69 8.55
N GLU A 24 2.12 22.94 9.25
CA GLU A 24 3.36 22.38 8.67
C GLU A 24 3.01 21.25 7.69
N VAL A 25 3.53 21.33 6.47
CA VAL A 25 3.32 20.31 5.43
C VAL A 25 4.47 19.33 5.43
N ARG A 26 4.16 18.03 5.55
CA ARG A 26 5.12 16.93 5.45
C ARG A 26 4.70 15.94 4.39
N ARG A 27 5.67 15.24 3.81
CA ARG A 27 5.45 14.31 2.69
C ARG A 27 6.20 13.01 2.95
N ALA A 28 5.61 11.90 2.52
CA ALA A 28 6.27 10.61 2.48
C ALA A 28 5.89 9.88 1.18
N LYS A 29 6.82 9.07 0.69
CA LYS A 29 6.57 8.13 -0.42
C LYS A 29 7.08 6.76 0.00
N VAL A 30 6.24 5.74 -0.17
CA VAL A 30 6.59 4.34 0.15
C VAL A 30 6.22 3.43 -1.00
N LEU A 31 6.68 2.19 -0.97
CA LEU A 31 6.23 1.17 -1.92
C LEU A 31 4.81 0.74 -1.58
N SER A 32 3.97 0.56 -2.60
CA SER A 32 2.59 0.05 -2.44
C SER A 32 2.53 -1.39 -1.89
N SER A 33 3.66 -2.09 -1.82
CA SER A 33 3.76 -3.40 -1.16
C SER A 33 3.64 -3.34 0.36
N GLY A 34 3.72 -2.16 0.98
CA GLY A 34 3.77 -2.05 2.45
C GLY A 34 5.10 -2.52 3.05
N VAL A 35 6.16 -2.58 2.22
CA VAL A 35 7.51 -2.95 2.63
C VAL A 35 8.44 -1.75 2.43
N LEU A 36 9.12 -1.35 3.50
CA LEU A 36 10.17 -0.35 3.44
C LEU A 36 11.50 -1.03 3.12
N ARG A 37 12.36 -0.34 2.37
CA ARG A 37 13.68 -0.82 1.97
C ARG A 37 14.75 0.17 2.40
N ALA A 38 15.74 -0.34 3.11
CA ALA A 38 16.92 0.39 3.55
C ALA A 38 18.18 -0.47 3.37
N ARG A 39 19.35 0.15 3.40
CA ARG A 39 20.63 -0.55 3.41
C ARG A 39 21.25 -0.50 4.79
N LEU A 40 21.96 -1.56 5.16
CA LEU A 40 22.87 -1.51 6.29
C LEU A 40 24.08 -0.65 5.92
N LEU A 41 24.40 0.33 6.75
CA LEU A 41 25.60 1.16 6.65
C LEU A 41 26.75 0.50 7.43
N ASP A 42 27.99 0.88 7.11
CA ASP A 42 29.20 0.41 7.82
C ASP A 42 29.14 0.71 9.33
N THR A 43 28.37 1.72 9.71
CA THR A 43 28.14 2.12 11.10
C THR A 43 27.11 1.25 11.84
N GLY A 44 26.53 0.25 11.18
CA GLY A 44 25.45 -0.59 11.73
C GLY A 44 24.08 0.08 11.76
N LEU A 45 23.88 1.14 10.97
CA LEU A 45 22.64 1.91 10.89
C LEU A 45 21.89 1.61 9.58
N ILE A 46 20.59 1.84 9.55
CA ILE A 46 19.81 1.80 8.31
C ILE A 46 19.60 3.22 7.74
N ASP A 47 19.71 3.34 6.42
CA ASP A 47 19.54 4.60 5.70
C ASP A 47 18.07 4.85 5.28
N ARG A 48 17.78 6.06 4.79
CA ARG A 48 16.57 6.46 3.99
C ARG A 48 15.37 7.07 4.70
N PHE A 49 15.17 6.88 6.00
CA PHE A 49 13.95 7.37 6.65
C PHE A 49 14.09 8.72 7.38
N GLY A 50 15.27 9.35 7.29
CA GLY A 50 15.58 10.54 8.06
C GLY A 50 15.63 10.25 9.56
N THR A 51 15.43 11.29 10.38
CA THR A 51 15.37 11.15 11.84
C THR A 51 13.95 10.79 12.26
N LEU A 52 13.75 9.53 12.65
CA LEU A 52 12.50 9.04 13.22
C LEU A 52 12.60 8.97 14.75
N PRO A 53 11.48 9.09 15.48
CA PRO A 53 11.51 9.02 16.94
C PRO A 53 11.96 7.64 17.44
N CYS A 54 12.38 7.57 18.70
CA CYS A 54 12.65 6.30 19.36
C CYS A 54 11.45 5.36 19.23
N ASP A 55 11.74 4.07 19.07
CA ASP A 55 10.79 2.99 18.93
C ASP A 55 9.79 3.11 17.78
N PHE A 56 10.07 3.96 16.77
CA PHE A 56 9.27 4.00 15.54
C PHE A 56 9.09 2.61 14.89
N PHE A 57 10.15 1.82 14.87
CA PHE A 57 10.15 0.47 14.27
C PHE A 57 9.89 -0.64 15.28
N ARG A 58 9.58 -0.35 16.55
CA ARG A 58 9.33 -1.40 17.56
C ARG A 58 8.19 -2.32 17.09
N GLY A 59 8.44 -3.63 17.13
CA GLY A 59 7.50 -4.67 16.70
C GLY A 59 7.52 -4.97 15.20
N TRP A 60 8.25 -4.21 14.39
CA TRP A 60 8.38 -4.48 12.95
C TRP A 60 9.19 -5.74 12.71
N THR A 61 8.91 -6.42 11.60
CA THR A 61 9.73 -7.51 11.08
C THR A 61 10.77 -6.95 10.13
N ILE A 62 12.04 -7.28 10.37
CA ILE A 62 13.15 -7.01 9.46
C ILE A 62 13.57 -8.30 8.74
N ARG A 63 13.92 -8.21 7.46
CA ARG A 63 14.36 -9.34 6.63
C ARG A 63 15.61 -8.98 5.83
N SER A 64 16.49 -9.97 5.69
CA SER A 64 17.58 -9.98 4.72
C SER A 64 17.61 -11.35 4.06
N GLY A 65 17.20 -11.42 2.79
CA GLY A 65 16.97 -12.67 2.08
C GLY A 65 15.98 -13.59 2.81
N ALA A 66 16.46 -14.79 3.17
CA ALA A 66 15.66 -15.79 3.90
C ALA A 66 15.62 -15.55 5.42
N GLN A 67 16.54 -14.77 5.97
CA GLN A 67 16.62 -14.52 7.41
C GLN A 67 15.65 -13.41 7.82
N LYS A 68 15.08 -13.51 9.03
CA LYS A 68 14.17 -12.51 9.59
C LYS A 68 14.33 -12.39 11.09
N SER A 69 14.06 -11.21 11.61
CA SER A 69 14.04 -10.92 13.05
C SER A 69 12.99 -9.88 13.36
N ARG A 70 12.65 -9.72 14.63
CA ARG A 70 11.74 -8.67 15.10
C ARG A 70 12.55 -7.53 15.71
N VAL A 71 12.16 -6.31 15.41
CA VAL A 71 12.76 -5.11 16.00
C VAL A 71 12.19 -4.94 17.40
N VAL A 72 13.04 -5.00 18.43
CA VAL A 72 12.65 -4.82 19.83
C VAL A 72 12.77 -3.38 20.29
N ALA A 73 13.65 -2.59 19.67
CA ALA A 73 13.76 -1.15 19.86
C ALA A 73 14.39 -0.49 18.64
N SER A 74 14.18 0.81 18.48
CA SER A 74 14.82 1.59 17.43
C SER A 74 15.22 2.97 17.91
N HIS A 75 16.41 3.44 17.53
CA HIS A 75 16.95 4.70 18.03
C HIS A 75 17.43 5.57 16.87
N PRO A 76 17.05 6.85 16.80
CA PRO A 76 17.67 7.78 15.86
C PRO A 76 19.17 7.91 16.16
N ALA A 77 20.00 7.77 15.14
CA ALA A 77 21.46 7.80 15.28
C ALA A 77 22.09 8.53 14.08
N GLY A 78 22.33 9.83 14.24
CA GLY A 78 22.94 10.66 13.19
C GLY A 78 22.12 10.63 11.88
N PRO A 79 22.71 10.23 10.74
CA PRO A 79 22.02 10.19 9.45
C PRO A 79 21.08 8.99 9.26
N GLY A 80 21.06 8.04 10.22
CA GLY A 80 20.30 6.79 10.10
C GLY A 80 19.54 6.40 11.37
N THR A 81 19.08 5.16 11.40
CA THR A 81 18.40 4.56 12.55
C THR A 81 19.11 3.30 12.99
N HIS A 82 19.37 3.15 14.30
CA HIS A 82 19.86 1.91 14.90
C HIS A 82 18.67 1.02 15.29
N LEU A 83 18.76 -0.28 15.01
CA LEU A 83 17.70 -1.24 15.33
C LEU A 83 18.24 -2.34 16.24
N ASP A 84 17.59 -2.50 17.39
CA ASP A 84 17.84 -3.63 18.28
C ASP A 84 16.94 -4.77 17.83
N LEU A 85 17.53 -5.95 17.60
CA LEU A 85 16.83 -7.12 17.07
C LEU A 85 16.64 -8.20 18.14
N GLU A 86 15.49 -8.87 18.11
CA GLU A 86 15.16 -10.00 18.99
C GLU A 86 16.12 -11.19 18.78
N THR A 87 16.57 -11.37 17.54
CA THR A 87 17.60 -12.34 17.17
C THR A 87 18.55 -11.71 16.17
N SER A 88 19.85 -11.91 16.36
CA SER A 88 20.88 -11.41 15.45
C SER A 88 20.71 -12.01 14.06
N LEU A 89 20.89 -11.19 13.04
CA LEU A 89 20.94 -11.61 11.65
C LEU A 89 22.39 -11.64 11.18
N GLY A 90 22.72 -12.57 10.28
CA GLY A 90 24.04 -12.66 9.66
C GLY A 90 24.17 -11.64 8.52
N ILE A 91 23.97 -10.36 8.82
CA ILE A 91 23.96 -9.26 7.85
C ILE A 91 25.28 -8.50 7.85
N THR A 92 25.62 -7.94 6.70
CA THR A 92 26.83 -7.15 6.47
C THR A 92 26.51 -5.81 5.83
N SER A 93 27.44 -4.86 5.95
CA SER A 93 27.27 -3.53 5.34
C SER A 93 26.97 -3.63 3.83
N GLY A 94 26.06 -2.80 3.36
CA GLY A 94 25.55 -2.80 2.00
C GLY A 94 24.34 -3.70 1.77
N ASP A 95 24.05 -4.64 2.69
CA ASP A 95 22.91 -5.53 2.58
C ASP A 95 21.60 -4.76 2.46
N LEU A 96 20.72 -5.22 1.56
CA LEU A 96 19.37 -4.70 1.43
C LEU A 96 18.48 -5.33 2.50
N LEU A 97 17.91 -4.47 3.34
CA LEU A 97 17.00 -4.84 4.41
C LEU A 97 15.57 -4.44 4.04
N GLU A 98 14.65 -5.36 4.27
CA GLU A 98 13.22 -5.13 4.12
C GLU A 98 12.56 -5.04 5.49
N LEU A 99 11.74 -4.00 5.71
CA LEU A 99 11.03 -3.77 6.97
C LEU A 99 9.53 -3.65 6.73
N THR A 100 8.74 -4.32 7.56
CA THR A 100 7.28 -4.21 7.54
C THR A 100 6.69 -4.52 8.91
N ASP A 101 5.60 -3.84 9.27
CA ASP A 101 4.76 -4.19 10.42
C ASP A 101 3.47 -4.92 9.99
N GLY A 102 3.36 -5.27 8.71
CA GLY A 102 2.16 -5.87 8.12
C GLY A 102 1.00 -4.89 7.93
N SER A 103 1.17 -3.61 8.29
CA SER A 103 0.18 -2.59 7.97
C SER A 103 0.21 -2.25 6.47
N GLY A 104 -0.92 -1.79 5.94
CA GLY A 104 -1.01 -1.37 4.55
C GLY A 104 -0.13 -0.15 4.26
N PRO A 105 0.29 0.06 3.00
CA PRO A 105 1.20 1.13 2.62
C PRO A 105 0.69 2.53 3.00
N ALA A 106 -0.64 2.73 3.01
CA ALA A 106 -1.25 3.99 3.43
C ALA A 106 -0.95 4.34 4.90
N VAL A 107 -0.98 3.35 5.79
CA VAL A 107 -0.69 3.52 7.22
C VAL A 107 0.80 3.83 7.40
N ILE A 108 1.66 3.09 6.70
CA ILE A 108 3.12 3.31 6.74
C ILE A 108 3.47 4.71 6.24
N ALA A 109 2.91 5.13 5.11
CA ALA A 109 3.15 6.44 4.54
C ALA A 109 2.70 7.57 5.48
N ALA A 110 1.54 7.42 6.12
CA ALA A 110 1.05 8.37 7.12
C ALA A 110 1.97 8.46 8.35
N ARG A 111 2.43 7.32 8.89
CA ARG A 111 3.35 7.29 10.03
C ARG A 111 4.67 7.98 9.72
N LEU A 112 5.24 7.73 8.53
CA LEU A 112 6.46 8.40 8.08
C LEU A 112 6.25 9.90 7.87
N ALA A 113 5.15 10.31 7.22
CA ALA A 113 4.85 11.73 6.99
C ALA A 113 4.66 12.50 8.32
N LEU A 114 4.01 11.88 9.30
CA LEU A 114 3.80 12.49 10.62
C LEU A 114 5.02 12.37 11.54
N GLY A 115 5.93 11.44 11.24
CA GLY A 115 7.08 11.12 12.10
C GLY A 115 6.66 10.47 13.42
N THR A 116 5.67 9.55 13.38
CA THR A 116 5.12 8.90 14.59
C THR A 116 4.87 7.41 14.37
N ALA A 117 5.18 6.60 15.39
CA ALA A 117 4.89 5.16 15.39
C ALA A 117 3.37 4.88 15.48
N THR A 118 2.67 5.69 16.27
CA THR A 118 1.22 5.58 16.48
C THR A 118 0.54 6.81 15.90
N LEU A 119 -0.45 6.59 15.03
CA LEU A 119 -1.18 7.68 14.40
C LEU A 119 -2.06 8.39 15.45
N PRO A 120 -1.95 9.71 15.62
CA PRO A 120 -2.86 10.48 16.46
C PRO A 120 -4.23 10.61 15.79
N PRO A 121 -5.25 11.17 16.48
CA PRO A 121 -6.50 11.55 15.83
C PRO A 121 -6.24 12.48 14.63
N LEU A 122 -6.74 12.08 13.46
CA LEU A 122 -6.50 12.76 12.19
C LEU A 122 -7.69 12.61 11.24
N ASP A 123 -7.80 13.52 10.29
CA ASP A 123 -8.75 13.43 9.19
C ASP A 123 -8.03 12.82 7.97
N LEU A 124 -8.37 11.58 7.63
CA LEU A 124 -7.73 10.81 6.56
C LEU A 124 -8.58 10.79 5.29
N ARG A 125 -7.95 11.07 4.16
CA ARG A 125 -8.53 10.82 2.83
C ARG A 125 -7.60 9.88 2.07
N VAL A 126 -8.14 8.76 1.58
CA VAL A 126 -7.38 7.77 0.83
C VAL A 126 -7.98 7.68 -0.58
N ALA A 127 -7.14 7.87 -1.58
CA ALA A 127 -7.39 7.52 -2.96
C ALA A 127 -6.57 6.27 -3.31
N THR A 128 -7.11 5.43 -4.19
CA THR A 128 -6.36 4.27 -4.69
C THR A 128 -6.80 3.86 -6.08
N THR A 129 -5.85 3.38 -6.87
CA THR A 129 -6.10 2.76 -8.18
C THR A 129 -6.16 1.24 -8.12
N ILE A 130 -6.17 0.62 -6.92
CA ILE A 130 -6.17 -0.85 -6.79
C ILE A 130 -7.39 -1.46 -7.47
N ALA A 131 -8.59 -0.94 -7.19
CA ALA A 131 -9.82 -1.47 -7.75
C ALA A 131 -9.92 -1.26 -9.27
N THR A 132 -9.46 -0.10 -9.76
CA THR A 132 -9.48 0.20 -11.20
C THR A 132 -8.46 -0.65 -11.94
N ASN A 133 -7.27 -0.85 -11.40
CA ASN A 133 -6.26 -1.72 -12.02
C ASN A 133 -6.70 -3.18 -12.01
N ALA A 134 -7.26 -3.64 -10.89
CA ALA A 134 -7.85 -4.98 -10.79
C ALA A 134 -8.91 -5.20 -11.88
N LEU A 135 -9.79 -4.21 -12.10
CA LEU A 135 -10.80 -4.26 -13.16
C LEU A 135 -10.17 -4.28 -14.57
N LEU A 136 -9.22 -3.38 -14.84
CA LEU A 136 -8.58 -3.26 -16.16
C LEU A 136 -7.71 -4.48 -16.51
N GLU A 137 -7.06 -5.08 -15.53
CA GLU A 137 -6.20 -6.26 -15.70
C GLU A 137 -6.98 -7.58 -15.59
N GLY A 138 -8.31 -7.53 -15.39
CA GLY A 138 -9.16 -8.71 -15.21
C GLY A 138 -8.80 -9.54 -13.96
N ARG A 139 -8.18 -8.91 -12.96
CA ARG A 139 -7.80 -9.54 -11.69
C ARG A 139 -8.91 -9.37 -10.67
N GLY A 140 -9.86 -10.30 -10.66
CA GLY A 140 -10.94 -10.36 -9.68
C GLY A 140 -11.20 -11.79 -9.20
N GLU A 141 -12.09 -11.92 -8.24
CA GLU A 141 -12.60 -13.23 -7.81
C GLU A 141 -13.72 -13.71 -8.74
N ARG A 142 -13.95 -15.02 -8.76
CA ARG A 142 -15.01 -15.61 -9.57
C ARG A 142 -16.38 -15.25 -9.00
N VAL A 143 -17.18 -14.52 -9.76
CA VAL A 143 -18.50 -14.05 -9.34
C VAL A 143 -19.62 -14.67 -10.19
N ALA A 144 -20.76 -14.93 -9.53
CA ALA A 144 -21.99 -15.36 -10.18
C ALA A 144 -23.07 -14.28 -10.01
N LEU A 145 -23.86 -14.06 -11.07
CA LEU A 145 -25.00 -13.14 -11.04
C LEU A 145 -26.29 -13.94 -10.81
N LEU A 146 -27.07 -13.58 -9.80
CA LEU A 146 -28.42 -14.08 -9.62
C LEU A 146 -29.42 -13.10 -10.22
N VAL A 147 -30.29 -13.58 -11.10
CA VAL A 147 -31.29 -12.76 -11.80
C VAL A 147 -32.67 -13.41 -11.75
N THR A 148 -33.72 -12.62 -11.91
CA THR A 148 -35.08 -13.15 -12.08
C THR A 148 -35.16 -14.01 -13.34
N ARG A 149 -35.95 -15.08 -13.29
CA ARG A 149 -36.28 -15.90 -14.47
C ARG A 149 -36.68 -15.04 -15.68
N GLY A 150 -36.09 -15.33 -16.84
CA GLY A 150 -36.27 -14.59 -18.08
C GLY A 150 -35.19 -13.54 -18.36
N PHE A 151 -34.25 -13.31 -17.44
CA PHE A 151 -33.24 -12.25 -17.55
C PHE A 151 -31.79 -12.77 -17.60
N ARG A 152 -31.57 -14.06 -17.94
CA ARG A 152 -30.23 -14.67 -18.02
C ARG A 152 -29.25 -13.86 -18.89
N ASP A 153 -29.72 -13.33 -20.01
CA ASP A 153 -28.85 -12.71 -21.02
C ASP A 153 -28.68 -11.19 -20.82
N LEU A 154 -29.13 -10.64 -19.69
CA LEU A 154 -29.14 -9.19 -19.44
C LEU A 154 -27.75 -8.55 -19.64
N LEU A 155 -26.68 -9.17 -19.15
CA LEU A 155 -25.31 -8.65 -19.31
C LEU A 155 -24.75 -8.82 -20.72
N VAL A 156 -25.25 -9.79 -21.50
CA VAL A 156 -24.87 -9.99 -22.90
C VAL A 156 -25.56 -8.95 -23.79
N ILE A 157 -26.84 -8.68 -23.54
CA ILE A 157 -27.63 -7.65 -24.23
C ILE A 157 -27.10 -6.25 -23.89
N GLY A 158 -26.77 -6.01 -22.61
CA GLY A 158 -26.30 -4.74 -22.12
C GLY A 158 -27.32 -3.61 -22.30
N ASP A 159 -26.83 -2.41 -22.60
CA ASP A 159 -27.60 -1.18 -22.74
C ASP A 159 -27.69 -0.69 -24.20
N GLN A 160 -27.30 -1.54 -25.15
CA GLN A 160 -27.15 -1.20 -26.58
C GLN A 160 -26.18 -0.03 -26.86
N THR A 161 -25.39 0.42 -25.89
CA THR A 161 -24.36 1.43 -26.11
C THR A 161 -23.31 0.88 -27.08
N ARG A 162 -23.01 1.66 -28.13
CA ARG A 162 -22.01 1.32 -29.14
C ARG A 162 -20.74 2.15 -28.92
N PRO A 163 -19.55 1.54 -28.80
CA PRO A 163 -18.28 2.29 -28.70
C PRO A 163 -18.05 3.17 -29.93
N HIS A 164 -18.36 2.64 -31.12
CA HIS A 164 -18.32 3.33 -32.39
C HIS A 164 -19.65 3.13 -33.12
N LEU A 165 -20.37 4.22 -33.39
CA LEU A 165 -21.77 4.16 -33.83
C LEU A 165 -21.96 3.41 -35.17
N PHE A 166 -20.95 3.46 -36.04
CA PHE A 166 -21.01 2.98 -37.41
C PHE A 166 -20.30 1.64 -37.66
N ASP A 167 -19.72 1.02 -36.63
CA ASP A 167 -19.10 -0.30 -36.78
C ASP A 167 -20.17 -1.36 -37.03
N LEU A 168 -19.99 -2.13 -38.10
CA LEU A 168 -20.87 -3.24 -38.48
C LEU A 168 -20.54 -4.51 -37.70
N ASP A 169 -19.28 -4.72 -37.34
CA ASP A 169 -18.80 -5.84 -36.54
C ASP A 169 -18.55 -5.37 -35.10
N ILE A 170 -19.53 -5.59 -34.23
CA ILE A 170 -19.48 -5.14 -32.84
C ILE A 170 -18.88 -6.28 -31.99
N PRO A 171 -17.72 -6.07 -31.34
CA PRO A 171 -17.13 -7.10 -30.50
C PRO A 171 -18.04 -7.41 -29.32
N ALA A 172 -18.10 -8.69 -28.93
CA ALA A 172 -18.85 -9.14 -27.77
C ALA A 172 -18.30 -8.47 -26.49
N ARG A 173 -19.21 -8.09 -25.57
CA ARG A 173 -18.83 -7.53 -24.28
C ARG A 173 -18.23 -8.62 -23.40
N VAL A 174 -17.11 -8.30 -22.74
CA VAL A 174 -16.55 -9.15 -21.69
C VAL A 174 -17.41 -8.99 -20.44
N THR A 175 -18.03 -10.08 -19.99
CA THR A 175 -18.80 -10.10 -18.75
C THR A 175 -17.88 -10.44 -17.58
N LEU A 176 -17.97 -9.68 -16.49
CA LEU A 176 -17.18 -9.94 -15.27
C LEU A 176 -17.64 -11.18 -14.50
N CYS A 177 -18.87 -11.66 -14.75
CA CYS A 177 -19.41 -12.87 -14.12
C CYS A 177 -19.14 -14.11 -14.96
N GLU A 178 -18.80 -15.21 -14.30
CA GLU A 178 -18.59 -16.51 -14.96
C GLU A 178 -19.90 -17.29 -15.13
N ARG A 179 -20.88 -17.04 -14.27
CA ARG A 179 -22.15 -17.76 -14.24
C ARG A 179 -23.31 -16.82 -13.98
N VAL A 180 -24.41 -17.05 -14.69
CA VAL A 180 -25.70 -16.41 -14.42
C VAL A 180 -26.69 -17.49 -13.97
N ILE A 181 -27.34 -17.26 -12.84
CA ILE A 181 -28.29 -18.18 -12.23
C ILE A 181 -29.65 -17.48 -12.17
N GLU A 182 -30.65 -18.09 -12.79
CA GLU A 182 -32.03 -17.62 -12.69
C GLU A 182 -32.69 -18.19 -11.43
N VAL A 183 -33.33 -17.31 -10.66
CA VAL A 183 -34.09 -17.64 -9.44
C VAL A 183 -35.55 -17.23 -9.56
#